data_AF-A0A177BUY1-F1
#
_entry.id   AF-A0A177BUY1-F1
#
_cell.length_a   1.000
_cell.length_b   1.000
_cell.length_c   1.000
_cell.angle_alpha   90.00
_cell.angle_beta   90.00
_cell.angle_gamma   90.00
#
_symmetry.space_group_name_H-M   'P 1'
#
loop_
_entity.id
_entity.type
_entity.pdbx_description
1 polymer ?
#
loop_
_entity_poly.entity_id
_entity_poly.type
_entity_poly.pdbx_seq_one_letter_code
_entity_poly.pdbx_strand_id
1 'polypeptide(L)'
;MPTLKDLHCFIELSNGKIQLREFGTTYGDGHVETFVAVPEKPQSFAIRLSSSRFIAPGLAMYVFIDGVYQCNRNRQNLKLRKSPDRKSLVDFVVRQKEERQDDGTMIARDWNFEKLDVGKLRTIPYTTSAYTM
;
A
#
# COMPACT_ATOMS: atom_id res chain seq x y z
N MET A 1 14.19 2.37 -7.39
CA MET A 1 14.08 3.75 -6.85
C MET A 1 15.21 4.64 -7.35
N PRO A 2 15.00 5.43 -8.42
CA PRO A 2 15.72 6.68 -8.60
C PRO A 2 14.72 7.84 -8.78
N THR A 3 14.54 8.56 -7.68
CA THR A 3 14.02 9.94 -7.55
C THR A 3 12.57 10.21 -7.94
N LEU A 4 11.68 9.81 -7.04
CA LEU A 4 10.43 10.52 -6.78
C LEU A 4 10.75 11.82 -5.99
N LYS A 5 11.59 12.70 -6.54
CA LYS A 5 12.02 13.99 -5.95
C LYS A 5 12.47 13.87 -4.47
N ASP A 6 13.48 13.02 -4.22
CA ASP A 6 14.03 12.75 -2.88
C ASP A 6 13.09 12.02 -1.89
N LEU A 7 11.96 11.48 -2.38
CA LEU A 7 11.10 10.56 -1.64
C LEU A 7 11.48 9.10 -1.91
N HIS A 8 11.33 8.29 -0.87
CA HIS A 8 11.57 6.86 -0.83
C HIS A 8 10.32 6.15 -0.33
N CYS A 9 9.78 5.22 -1.11
CA CYS A 9 8.60 4.45 -0.76
C CYS A 9 8.97 2.97 -0.70
N PHE A 10 8.62 2.28 0.38
CA PHE A 10 8.92 0.87 0.56
C PHE A 10 7.84 0.19 1.41
N ILE A 11 7.68 -1.12 1.21
CA ILE A 11 6.70 -1.94 1.92
C ILE A 11 7.45 -2.73 3.00
N GLU A 12 7.00 -2.68 4.25
CA GLU A 12 7.64 -3.35 5.39
C GLU A 12 6.69 -4.31 6.08
N LEU A 13 7.23 -5.44 6.55
CA LEU A 13 6.52 -6.35 7.43
C LEU A 13 6.51 -5.83 8.87
N SER A 14 5.34 -5.88 9.52
CA SER A 14 5.11 -5.30 10.84
C SER A 14 5.98 -5.93 11.94
N ASN A 15 6.37 -7.20 11.80
CA ASN A 15 7.05 -7.96 12.84
C ASN A 15 8.57 -7.70 12.93
N GLY A 16 9.15 -6.91 12.03
CA GLY A 16 10.59 -6.68 12.05
C GLY A 16 11.12 -5.50 11.23
N LYS A 17 10.25 -4.63 10.69
CA LYS A 17 10.63 -3.60 9.70
C LYS A 17 11.45 -4.19 8.54
N ILE A 18 11.13 -5.43 8.17
CA ILE A 18 11.79 -6.11 7.06
C ILE A 18 11.16 -5.56 5.79
N GLN A 19 11.97 -4.90 4.97
CA GLN A 19 11.54 -4.43 3.67
C GLN A 19 11.24 -5.62 2.76
N LEU A 20 10.05 -5.63 2.17
CA LEU A 20 9.67 -6.62 1.18
C LEU A 20 10.44 -6.39 -0.11
N ARG A 21 10.77 -7.50 -0.78
CA ARG A 21 11.36 -7.45 -2.10
C ARG A 21 10.29 -7.02 -3.11
N GLU A 22 10.59 -5.95 -3.82
CA GLU A 22 9.79 -5.37 -4.89
C GLU A 22 10.14 -5.98 -6.25
N PHE A 23 9.14 -6.18 -7.10
CA PHE A 23 9.25 -6.76 -8.43
C PHE A 23 8.52 -5.89 -9.46
N GLY A 24 9.01 -5.84 -10.69
CA GLY A 24 8.33 -5.17 -11.81
C GLY A 24 8.09 -3.68 -11.59
N THR A 25 8.93 -3.01 -10.79
CA THR A 25 8.67 -1.65 -10.32
C THR A 25 8.77 -0.62 -11.44
N THR A 26 7.70 0.17 -11.61
CA THR A 26 7.63 1.28 -12.56
C THR A 26 7.52 2.61 -11.80
N TYR A 27 8.31 3.60 -12.23
CA TYR A 27 8.29 4.94 -11.66
C TYR A 27 7.75 5.92 -12.70
N GLY A 28 6.73 6.69 -12.31
CA GLY A 28 6.22 7.82 -13.08
C GLY A 28 6.38 9.13 -12.33
N ASP A 29 5.86 10.23 -12.89
CA ASP A 29 5.81 11.50 -12.18
C ASP A 29 4.79 11.41 -11.03
N GLY A 30 5.30 11.42 -9.80
CA GLY A 30 4.48 11.43 -8.58
C GLY A 30 3.81 10.11 -8.21
N HIS A 31 4.07 9.00 -8.91
CA HIS A 31 3.55 7.69 -8.55
C HIS A 31 4.59 6.57 -8.75
N VAL A 32 4.38 5.47 -8.04
CA VAL A 32 5.15 4.24 -8.14
C VAL A 32 4.17 3.07 -8.19
N GLU A 33 4.43 2.14 -9.09
CA GLU A 33 3.73 0.86 -9.17
C GLU A 33 4.74 -0.26 -8.95
N THR A 34 4.42 -1.24 -8.11
CA THR A 34 5.33 -2.33 -7.77
C THR A 34 4.55 -3.55 -7.33
N PHE A 35 5.12 -4.73 -7.53
CA PHE A 35 4.58 -5.99 -7.07
C PHE A 35 5.41 -6.53 -5.90
N VAL A 36 4.76 -7.19 -4.95
CA VAL A 36 5.42 -7.89 -3.85
C VAL A 36 4.95 -9.33 -3.81
N ALA A 37 5.86 -10.24 -3.45
CA ALA A 37 5.49 -11.62 -3.22
C ALA A 37 4.64 -11.74 -1.95
N VAL A 38 3.53 -12.46 -2.03
CA VAL A 38 2.70 -12.78 -0.87
C VAL A 38 3.50 -13.71 0.05
N PRO A 39 3.76 -13.33 1.32
CA PRO A 39 4.45 -14.18 2.28
C PRO A 39 3.67 -15.46 2.58
N GLU A 40 4.37 -16.55 2.89
CA GLU A 40 3.75 -17.86 3.16
C GLU A 40 2.82 -17.85 4.39
N LYS A 41 3.15 -17.03 5.38
CA LYS A 41 2.39 -16.91 6.63
C LYS A 41 1.58 -15.61 6.60
N PRO A 42 0.33 -15.65 7.09
CA PRO A 42 -0.43 -14.43 7.27
C PRO A 42 0.33 -13.44 8.15
N GLN A 43 0.49 -12.22 7.67
CA GLN A 43 1.18 -11.18 8.42
C GLN A 43 0.79 -9.78 7.97
N SER A 44 0.76 -8.86 8.93
CA SER A 44 0.51 -7.46 8.68
C SER A 44 1.69 -6.77 8.00
N PHE A 45 1.40 -5.74 7.23
CA PHE A 45 2.41 -4.93 6.58
C PHE A 45 2.08 -3.43 6.64
N ALA A 46 3.09 -2.63 6.32
CA ALA A 46 3.00 -1.18 6.24
C ALA A 46 3.60 -0.69 4.93
N ILE A 47 3.09 0.42 4.41
CA ILE A 47 3.77 1.17 3.36
C ILE A 47 4.36 2.41 4.01
N ARG A 48 5.67 2.62 3.81
CA ARG A 48 6.41 3.73 4.38
C ARG A 48 6.92 4.64 3.28
N LEU A 49 6.60 5.93 3.39
CA LEU A 49 7.08 6.99 2.52
C LEU A 49 7.96 7.93 3.35
N SER A 50 9.25 7.98 3.06
CA SER A 50 10.20 8.87 3.74
C SER A 50 10.93 9.79 2.77
N SER A 51 11.43 10.93 3.25
CA SER A 51 12.23 11.86 2.43
C SER A 51 13.65 11.97 2.96
N SER A 52 14.64 12.00 2.07
CA SER A 52 16.03 12.32 2.41
C SER A 52 16.32 13.83 2.43
N ARG A 53 15.50 14.62 1.72
CA ARG A 53 15.59 16.08 1.65
C ARG A 53 14.28 16.77 2.03
N PHE A 54 14.34 18.09 2.16
CA PHE A 54 13.17 18.90 2.39
C PHE A 54 12.21 18.83 1.20
N ILE A 55 10.93 18.55 1.48
CA ILE A 55 9.84 18.61 0.52
C ILE A 55 9.08 19.91 0.74
N ALA A 56 8.86 20.65 -0.33
CA ALA A 56 8.11 21.92 -0.32
C ALA A 56 6.71 21.75 0.32
N PRO A 57 6.09 22.84 0.80
CA PRO A 57 4.81 22.78 1.49
C PRO A 57 3.73 22.01 0.71
N GLY A 58 3.25 20.94 1.33
CA GLY A 58 2.20 20.08 0.78
C GLY A 58 2.75 18.78 0.22
N LEU A 59 2.39 17.67 0.87
CA LEU A 59 2.60 16.33 0.34
C LEU A 59 1.36 15.50 0.66
N ALA A 60 0.88 14.78 -0.34
CA ALA A 60 -0.21 13.82 -0.21
C ALA A 60 0.28 12.46 -0.71
N MET A 61 0.01 11.42 0.07
CA MET A 61 0.21 10.03 -0.31
C MET A 61 -1.16 9.40 -0.52
N TYR A 62 -1.33 8.68 -1.63
CA TYR A 62 -2.49 7.86 -1.92
C TYR A 62 -2.02 6.43 -2.13
N VAL A 63 -2.72 5.48 -1.52
CA VAL A 63 -2.39 4.05 -1.65
C VAL A 63 -3.51 3.35 -2.39
N PHE A 64 -3.13 2.60 -3.42
CA PHE A 64 -3.96 1.67 -4.14
C PHE A 64 -3.33 0.28 -4.02
N ILE A 65 -4.13 -0.72 -3.68
CA ILE A 65 -3.72 -2.13 -3.65
C ILE A 65 -4.63 -2.86 -4.62
N ASP A 66 -4.06 -3.57 -5.60
CA ASP A 66 -4.78 -4.24 -6.68
C ASP A 66 -5.77 -3.32 -7.43
N GLY A 67 -5.38 -2.06 -7.62
CA GLY A 67 -6.21 -1.03 -8.27
C GLY A 67 -7.31 -0.42 -7.39
N VAL A 68 -7.48 -0.90 -6.15
CA VAL A 68 -8.51 -0.41 -5.21
C VAL A 68 -7.91 0.60 -4.24
N TYR A 69 -8.56 1.76 -4.11
CA TYR A 69 -8.17 2.80 -3.14
C TYR A 69 -8.25 2.29 -1.70
N GLN A 70 -7.22 2.59 -0.91
CA GLN A 70 -7.11 2.14 0.48
C GLN A 70 -7.12 3.28 1.48
N CYS A 71 -6.24 4.27 1.31
CA CYS A 71 -6.12 5.40 2.22
C CYS A 71 -5.39 6.58 1.58
N ASN A 72 -5.50 7.75 2.20
CA ASN A 72 -4.62 8.88 1.94
C ASN A 72 -3.96 9.41 3.22
N ARG A 73 -2.80 10.06 3.04
CA ARG A 73 -2.16 10.85 4.08
C ARG A 73 -1.74 12.19 3.53
N ASN A 74 -2.35 13.24 4.07
CA ASN A 74 -2.06 14.62 3.72
C ASN A 74 -1.22 15.25 4.84
N ARG A 75 -0.06 15.80 4.50
CA ARG A 75 0.69 16.67 5.41
C ARG A 75 0.52 18.11 4.99
N GLN A 76 -0.53 18.73 5.52
CA GLN A 76 -0.93 20.10 5.19
C GLN A 76 -0.13 21.18 5.95
N ASN A 77 0.74 20.80 6.89
CA ASN A 77 1.52 21.73 7.73
C ASN A 77 3.03 21.69 7.48
N LEU A 78 3.48 21.35 6.27
CA LEU A 78 4.88 21.53 5.88
C LEU A 78 5.17 23.03 5.77
N LYS A 79 5.63 23.67 6.86
CA LYS A 79 5.97 25.10 6.85
C LYS A 79 7.28 25.33 6.10
N LEU A 80 7.37 26.44 5.35
CA LEU A 80 8.62 26.91 4.75
C LEU A 80 9.65 27.13 5.87
N ARG A 81 10.80 26.45 5.80
CA ARG A 81 11.84 26.49 6.86
C ARG A 81 12.39 27.90 7.06
N LYS A 82 12.68 28.27 8.32
CA LYS A 82 13.63 29.35 8.68
C LYS A 82 15.05 28.81 8.97
N SER A 83 15.19 27.52 9.30
CA SER A 83 16.48 26.85 9.56
C SER A 83 16.36 25.32 9.38
N PRO A 84 17.47 24.58 9.18
CA PRO A 84 17.41 23.16 8.83
C PRO A 84 17.19 22.21 10.03
N ASP A 85 15.94 22.03 10.49
CA ASP A 85 15.58 21.02 11.52
C ASP A 85 15.14 19.67 10.90
N ARG A 86 15.65 18.53 11.40
CA ARG A 86 15.29 17.15 10.98
C ARG A 86 13.78 16.89 10.98
N LYS A 87 12.98 17.60 11.81
CA LYS A 87 11.50 17.49 11.85
C LYS A 87 10.79 17.87 10.55
N SER A 88 11.50 18.52 9.62
CA SER A 88 10.98 18.88 8.30
C SER A 88 10.97 17.74 7.27
N LEU A 89 11.63 16.61 7.57
CA LEU A 89 11.58 15.44 6.70
C LEU A 89 10.22 14.76 6.83
N VAL A 90 9.76 14.19 5.73
CA VAL A 90 8.57 13.34 5.63
C VAL A 90 8.92 11.94 6.10
N ASP A 91 8.04 11.39 6.93
CA ASP A 91 8.02 9.97 7.27
C ASP A 91 6.56 9.59 7.52
N PHE A 92 5.90 9.04 6.50
CA PHE A 92 4.57 8.46 6.61
C PHE A 92 4.69 6.96 6.73
N VAL A 93 3.93 6.40 7.66
CA VAL A 93 3.75 4.95 7.78
C VAL A 93 2.25 4.69 7.79
N VAL A 94 1.76 4.05 6.74
CA VAL A 94 0.34 3.68 6.62
C VAL A 94 0.21 2.17 6.67
N ARG A 95 -0.83 1.71 7.36
CA ARG A 95 -1.02 0.29 7.69
C ARG A 95 -2.46 -0.19 7.52
N GLN A 96 -3.37 0.72 7.20
CA GLN A 96 -4.80 0.47 7.33
C GLN A 96 -5.59 1.14 6.22
N LYS A 97 -6.64 0.45 5.77
CA LYS A 97 -7.70 0.99 4.93
C LYS A 97 -8.60 1.88 5.79
N GLU A 98 -8.93 3.06 5.30
CA GLU A 98 -9.84 3.98 5.98
C GLU A 98 -11.14 4.09 5.19
N GLU A 99 -12.25 3.68 5.79
CA GLU A 99 -13.59 3.77 5.20
C GLU A 99 -14.46 4.70 6.03
N ARG A 100 -15.09 5.66 5.36
CA ARG A 100 -16.10 6.52 5.99
C ARG A 100 -17.45 5.83 5.94
N GLN A 101 -18.10 5.72 7.07
CA GLN A 101 -19.47 5.20 7.19
C GLN A 101 -20.51 6.28 6.92
N ASP A 102 -21.75 5.86 6.67
CA ASP A 102 -22.88 6.75 6.38
C ASP A 102 -23.18 7.72 7.53
N ASP A 103 -22.89 7.32 8.78
CA ASP A 103 -23.01 8.14 9.98
C ASP A 103 -21.86 9.16 10.15
N GLY A 104 -20.91 9.17 9.21
CA GLY A 104 -19.74 10.04 9.23
C GLY A 104 -18.58 9.54 10.08
N THR A 105 -18.71 8.39 10.76
CA THR A 105 -17.60 7.76 11.49
C THR A 105 -16.58 7.14 10.52
N MET A 106 -15.37 6.89 11.01
CA MET A 106 -14.29 6.26 10.24
C MET A 106 -13.97 4.89 10.82
N ILE A 107 -14.00 3.85 9.99
CA ILE A 107 -13.47 2.52 10.34
C ILE A 107 -12.09 2.38 9.71
N ALA A 108 -11.17 1.86 10.50
CA ALA A 108 -9.82 1.56 10.05
C ALA A 108 -9.57 0.05 10.16
N ARG A 109 -9.08 -0.57 9.07
CA ARG A 109 -8.76 -2.01 9.02
C ARG A 109 -7.32 -2.19 8.59
N ASP A 110 -6.54 -2.87 9.43
CA ASP A 110 -5.13 -3.18 9.14
C ASP A 110 -4.99 -4.05 7.89
N TRP A 111 -3.98 -3.76 7.08
CA TRP A 111 -3.61 -4.57 5.95
C TRP A 111 -2.84 -5.79 6.40
N ASN A 112 -3.28 -6.94 5.91
CA ASN A 112 -2.67 -8.22 6.18
C ASN A 112 -2.51 -8.97 4.86
N PHE A 113 -1.34 -9.59 4.68
CA PHE A 113 -1.27 -10.72 3.77
C PHE A 113 -2.05 -11.86 4.40
N GLU A 114 -3.03 -12.37 3.69
CA GLU A 114 -3.75 -13.57 4.08
C GLU A 114 -3.45 -14.67 3.08
N LYS A 115 -3.53 -15.92 3.54
CA LYS A 115 -3.47 -17.06 2.64
C LYS A 115 -4.73 -17.01 1.78
N LEU A 116 -4.57 -17.03 0.46
CA LEU A 116 -5.69 -17.16 -0.46
C LEU A 116 -6.42 -18.47 -0.14
N ASP A 117 -7.58 -18.38 0.49
CA ASP A 117 -8.42 -19.54 0.74
C ASP A 117 -9.14 -19.87 -0.56
N VAL A 118 -8.43 -20.60 -1.43
CA VAL A 118 -9.00 -21.15 -2.66
C VAL A 118 -9.95 -22.26 -2.21
N GLY A 119 -11.17 -21.87 -1.84
CA GLY A 119 -12.22 -22.80 -1.48
C GLY A 119 -12.29 -23.90 -2.53
N LYS A 120 -12.31 -25.17 -2.07
CA LYS A 120 -12.41 -26.38 -2.91
C LYS A 120 -13.22 -26.05 -4.17
N LEU A 121 -12.56 -26.05 -5.33
CA LEU A 121 -13.23 -26.03 -6.62
C LEU A 121 -14.39 -27.03 -6.52
N ARG A 122 -15.63 -26.54 -6.56
CA ARG A 122 -16.77 -27.43 -6.74
C ARG A 122 -16.55 -28.06 -8.10
N THR A 123 -16.06 -29.29 -8.12
CA THR A 123 -16.03 -30.10 -9.33
C THR A 123 -17.48 -30.24 -9.76
N ILE A 124 -17.91 -29.44 -10.74
CA ILE A 124 -19.22 -29.60 -11.35
C ILE A 124 -19.07 -30.84 -12.23
N PRO A 125 -19.76 -31.97 -11.96
CA PRO A 125 -19.70 -33.10 -12.85
C PRO A 125 -20.31 -32.68 -14.19
N TYR A 126 -19.54 -32.76 -15.26
CA TYR A 126 -20.07 -32.65 -16.61
C TYR A 126 -21.04 -33.81 -16.82
N THR A 127 -22.33 -33.53 -16.85
CA THR A 127 -23.32 -34.48 -17.36
C THR A 127 -23.21 -34.47 -18.88
N THR A 128 -22.50 -35.45 -19.43
CA THR A 128 -22.58 -35.77 -20.85
C THR A 128 -23.99 -36.26 -21.14
N SER A 129 -24.84 -35.40 -21.68
CA SER A 129 -26.09 -35.82 -22.32
C SER A 129 -25.73 -36.51 -23.63
N ALA A 130 -25.71 -37.84 -23.61
CA ALA A 130 -25.67 -38.64 -24.82
C ALA A 130 -26.98 -38.38 -25.59
N TYR A 131 -26.92 -37.61 -26.67
CA TYR A 131 -27.98 -37.61 -27.67
C TYR A 131 -27.89 -38.95 -28.41
N THR A 132 -28.91 -39.79 -28.24
CA THR A 132 -29.18 -40.92 -29.13
C THR A 132 -30.54 -40.68 -29.77
N MET A 133 -30.50 -40.17 -31.00
CA MET A 133 -31.24 -40.60 -32.20
C MET A 133 -31.19 -39.50 -33.26
#